data_AF-A0A0F0FFA8-F1
#
_entry.id   AF-A0A0F0FFA8-F1
#
_cell.length_a   1.000
_cell.length_b   1.000
_cell.length_c   1.000
_cell.angle_alpha   90.00
_cell.angle_beta   90.00
_cell.angle_gamma   90.00
#
_symmetry.space_group_name_H-M   'P 1'
#
loop_
_entity.id
_entity.type
_entity.pdbx_description
1 polymer ?
#
loop_
_entity_poly.entity_id
_entity_poly.type
_entity_poly.pdbx_seq_one_letter_code
_entity_poly.pdbx_strand_id
1 'polypeptide(L)' 'MLLSLSAFAVEEQTIELKNGGKVMVKKDGTMVHIDAAGIRVKMRDNVIMEAKDGTKFMMKNNALWKQLTEKGTLKP' A
#
# COMPACT_ATOMS: atom_id res chain seq x y z
N MET A 1 0.33 32.49 17.89
CA MET A 1 -0.30 31.18 17.60
C MET A 1 0.52 30.51 16.51
N LEU A 2 1.49 29.66 16.88
CA LEU A 2 2.23 28.86 15.91
C LEU A 2 1.40 27.61 15.59
N LEU A 3 0.92 27.51 14.34
CA LEU A 3 0.37 26.27 13.81
C LEU A 3 1.55 25.31 13.60
N SER A 4 1.66 24.29 14.46
CA SER A 4 2.58 23.18 14.25
C SER A 4 2.08 22.37 13.05
N LEU A 5 2.83 22.36 11.94
CA LEU A 5 2.65 21.38 10.89
C LEU A 5 3.21 20.06 11.43
N SER A 6 2.35 19.21 11.96
CA SER A 6 2.70 17.80 12.13
C SER A 6 2.92 17.21 10.74
N ALA A 7 4.19 17.10 10.34
CA ALA A 7 4.56 16.27 9.21
C ALA A 7 4.10 14.84 9.54
N PHE A 8 3.11 14.33 8.80
CA PHE A 8 2.77 12.91 8.85
C PHE A 8 3.99 12.14 8.36
N ALA A 9 4.81 11.68 9.31
CA ALA A 9 5.95 10.84 8.99
C ALA A 9 5.42 9.58 8.30
N VAL A 10 5.85 9.35 7.05
CA VAL A 10 5.60 8.09 6.36
C VAL A 10 6.40 7.03 7.08
N GLU A 11 5.74 6.25 7.92
CA GLU A 11 6.37 5.13 8.60
C GLU A 11 6.73 4.05 7.56
N GLU A 12 7.91 3.47 7.71
CA GLU A 12 8.33 2.35 6.89
C GLU A 12 7.40 1.17 7.15
N GLN A 13 6.76 0.67 6.09
CA GLN A 13 5.78 -0.41 6.21
C GLN A 13 6.13 -1.55 5.27
N THR A 14 6.12 -2.77 5.80
CA THR A 14 6.20 -3.99 4.98
C THR A 14 4.87 -4.73 5.07
N ILE A 15 4.29 -5.02 3.91
CA ILE A 15 3.03 -5.73 3.74
C ILE A 15 3.35 -7.08 3.11
N GLU A 16 3.17 -8.16 3.86
CA GLU A 16 3.29 -9.52 3.33
C GLU A 16 2.03 -9.91 2.57
N LEU A 17 2.19 -10.38 1.33
CA LEU A 17 1.09 -10.74 0.44
C LEU A 17 0.76 -12.24 0.52
N LYS A 18 -0.50 -12.59 0.25
CA LYS A 18 -0.97 -13.99 0.22
C LYS A 18 -0.27 -14.83 -0.84
N ASN A 19 0.14 -14.21 -1.95
CA ASN A 19 0.87 -14.90 -3.01
C ASN A 19 2.33 -15.23 -2.66
N GLY A 20 2.79 -14.88 -1.45
CA GLY A 20 4.18 -15.08 -0.99
C GLY A 20 5.11 -13.90 -1.27
N GLY A 21 4.66 -12.90 -2.03
CA GLY A 21 5.39 -11.64 -2.25
C GLY A 21 5.25 -10.66 -1.08
N LYS A 22 5.80 -9.46 -1.25
CA LYS A 22 5.66 -8.35 -0.30
C LYS A 22 5.72 -6.98 -0.97
N VAL A 23 5.04 -6.01 -0.36
CA VAL A 23 5.16 -4.59 -0.71
C VAL A 23 5.87 -3.88 0.43
N MET A 24 6.91 -3.10 0.11
CA MET A 24 7.64 -2.27 1.06
C MET A 24 7.39 -0.81 0.71
N VAL A 25 6.83 -0.05 1.66
CA VAL A 25 6.70 1.41 1.62
C VAL A 25 7.85 1.98 2.44
N LYS A 26 8.74 2.74 1.81
CA LYS A 26 9.89 3.35 2.45
C LYS A 26 9.55 4.72 3.04
N LYS A 27 10.41 5.24 3.91
CA LYS A 27 10.26 6.58 4.53
C LYS A 27 10.19 7.72 3.51
N ASP A 28 10.80 7.56 2.35
CA ASP A 28 10.78 8.53 1.25
C ASP A 28 9.49 8.44 0.41
N GLY A 29 8.55 7.55 0.76
CA GLY A 29 7.33 7.28 0.00
C GLY A 29 7.53 6.33 -1.20
N THR A 30 8.76 5.89 -1.48
CA THR A 30 9.02 4.92 -2.54
C THR A 30 8.42 3.57 -2.17
N MET A 31 7.74 2.96 -3.14
CA MET A 31 7.13 1.65 -2.99
C MET A 31 7.87 0.60 -3.83
N VAL A 32 8.09 -0.57 -3.25
CA VAL A 32 8.75 -1.71 -3.89
C VAL A 32 7.89 -2.94 -3.74
N HIS A 33 7.55 -3.58 -4.85
CA HIS A 33 6.86 -4.88 -4.85
C HIS A 33 7.85 -5.98 -5.25
N ILE A 34 7.96 -6.97 -4.37
CA ILE A 34 8.74 -8.18 -4.55
C ILE A 34 7.77 -9.34 -4.67
N ASP A 35 7.92 -10.18 -5.70
CA ASP A 35 7.12 -11.40 -5.84
C ASP A 35 7.62 -12.53 -4.92
N ALA A 36 6.96 -13.69 -4.97
CA ALA A 36 7.31 -14.84 -4.15
C ALA A 36 8.71 -15.42 -4.46
N ALA A 37 9.24 -15.17 -5.65
CA ALA A 37 10.58 -15.60 -6.05
C ALA A 37 11.68 -14.64 -5.58
N GLY A 38 11.31 -13.55 -4.89
CA GLY A 38 12.25 -12.52 -4.45
C GLY A 38 12.60 -11.50 -5.55
N ILE A 39 11.88 -11.51 -6.67
CA ILE A 39 12.16 -10.63 -7.82
C ILE A 39 11.36 -9.34 -7.67
N ARG A 40 12.01 -8.21 -7.93
CA ARG A 40 11.33 -6.91 -7.98
C ARG A 40 10.44 -6.85 -9.22
N VAL A 41 9.15 -6.68 -9.00
CA VAL A 41 8.14 -6.57 -10.05
C VAL A 41 7.53 -5.18 -10.07
N LYS A 42 7.04 -4.77 -11.25
CA LYS A 42 6.34 -3.49 -11.39
C LYS A 42 5.03 -3.53 -10.61
N MET A 43 4.80 -2.53 -9.75
CA MET A 43 3.47 -2.26 -9.18
C MET A 43 2.58 -1.72 -10.29
N ARG A 44 1.60 -2.52 -10.72
CA ARG A 44 0.66 -2.14 -11.76
C ARG A 44 -0.54 -1.45 -11.14
N ASP A 45 -0.97 -0.37 -11.77
CA ASP A 45 -2.17 0.35 -11.37
C ASP A 45 -3.42 -0.54 -11.51
N ASN A 46 -4.38 -0.34 -10.60
CA ASN A 46 -5.67 -1.03 -10.55
C ASN A 46 -5.58 -2.56 -10.35
N VAL A 47 -4.44 -3.07 -9.89
CA VAL A 47 -4.28 -4.47 -9.49
C VAL A 47 -4.45 -4.58 -7.98
N ILE A 48 -5.33 -5.49 -7.54
CA ILE A 48 -5.52 -5.80 -6.13
C ILE A 48 -4.37 -6.66 -5.64
N MET A 49 -3.74 -6.22 -4.55
CA MET A 49 -2.73 -6.95 -3.79
C MET A 49 -3.35 -7.31 -2.44
N GLU A 50 -3.50 -8.60 -2.18
CA GLU A 50 -4.09 -9.07 -0.94
C GLU A 50 -3.01 -9.46 0.07
N ALA A 51 -3.02 -8.83 1.23
CA ALA A 51 -2.14 -9.13 2.34
C ALA A 51 -2.57 -10.41 3.06
N LYS A 52 -1.64 -11.03 3.80
CA LYS A 52 -1.88 -12.29 4.54
C LYS A 52 -3.07 -12.20 5.50
N ASP A 53 -3.30 -11.03 6.10
CA ASP A 53 -4.43 -10.74 6.99
C ASP A 53 -5.78 -10.58 6.26
N GLY A 54 -5.79 -10.66 4.93
CA GLY A 54 -6.98 -10.45 4.09
C GLY A 54 -7.21 -8.98 3.70
N THR A 55 -6.39 -8.04 4.18
CA THR A 55 -6.46 -6.64 3.77
C THR A 55 -6.13 -6.52 2.28
N LYS A 56 -6.97 -5.79 1.54
CA LYS A 56 -6.76 -5.53 0.11
C LYS A 56 -6.13 -4.16 -0.09
N PHE A 57 -5.09 -4.12 -0.90
CA PHE A 57 -4.40 -2.92 -1.31
C PHE A 57 -4.46 -2.75 -2.82
N MET A 58 -4.37 -1.52 -3.31
CA MET A 58 -4.33 -1.22 -4.73
C MET A 58 -3.40 -0.05 -5.00
N MET A 59 -2.53 -0.21 -5.99
CA MET A 59 -1.77 0.92 -6.52
C MET A 59 -2.66 1.71 -7.49
N LYS A 60 -2.73 3.03 -7.32
CA LYS A 60 -3.44 3.92 -8.24
C LYS A 60 -2.95 5.36 -8.10
N ASN A 61 -2.68 6.04 -9.22
CA ASN A 61 -2.26 7.45 -9.24
C ASN A 61 -1.02 7.72 -8.37
N ASN A 62 -0.02 6.84 -8.46
CA ASN A 62 1.20 6.92 -7.65
C ASN A 62 0.98 6.81 -6.11
N ALA A 63 -0.15 6.25 -5.67
CA ALA A 63 -0.45 6.03 -4.26
C ALA A 63 -0.93 4.60 -3.99
N LEU A 64 -0.59 4.09 -2.81
CA LEU A 64 -1.08 2.80 -2.30
C LEU A 64 -2.36 3.02 -1.49
N TRP A 65 -3.47 2.51 -2.01
CA TRP A 65 -4.78 2.58 -1.38
C TRP A 65 -5.05 1.31 -0.58
N LYS A 66 -5.48 1.47 0.68
CA LYS A 66 -6.01 0.37 1.50
C LYS A 66 -7.52 0.34 1.38
N GLN A 67 -8.08 -0.81 1.04
CA GLN A 67 -9.52 -1.00 1.03
C GLN A 67 -10.04 -1.08 2.47
N LEU A 68 -10.96 -0.18 2.84
CA LEU A 68 -11.54 -0.13 4.19
C LEU A 68 -12.84 -0.94 4.30
N THR A 69 -13.60 -1.07 3.22
CA THR A 69 -14.89 -1.80 3.20
C THR A 69 -15.00 -2.65 1.93
N GLU A 70 -15.60 -3.84 2.05
CA GLU A 70 -15.89 -4.70 0.88
C GLU A 70 -17.16 -4.30 0.15
N LYS A 71 -18.12 -3.70 0.88
CA LYS A 71 -19.37 -3.16 0.35
C LYS A 71 -19.67 -1.84 1.04
N GLY A 72 -19.96 -0.81 0.27
CA GLY A 72 -20.41 0.49 0.79
C GLY A 72 -20.79 1.43 -0.34
N THR A 73 -21.99 1.99 -0.28
CA THR A 73 -22.39 3.15 -1.08
C THR A 73 -21.83 4.40 -0.41
N LEU A 74 -20.52 4.63 -0.51
CA LEU A 74 -19.96 5.93 -0.16
C LEU A 74 -20.43 6.91 -1.25
N LYS A 75 -21.57 7.56 -1.00
CA LYS A 75 -21.99 8.74 -1.73
C LYS A 75 -21.17 9.90 -1.14
N PRO A 76 -20.31 10.57 -1.94
CA PRO A 76 -19.56 11.73 -1.49
C PRO A 76 -20.48 12.88 -1.06
#